data_AF-A0A8R1IU57-F1
#
_entry.id   AF-A0A8R1IU57-F1
#
_cell.length_a   1.000
_cell.length_b   1.000
_cell.length_c   1.000
_cell.angle_alpha   90.00
_cell.angle_beta   90.00
_cell.angle_gamma   90.00
#
_symmetry.space_group_name_H-M   'P 1'
#
loop_
_entity.id
_entity.type
_entity.pdbx_description
1 polymer ?
#
loop_
_entity_poly.entity_id
_entity_poly.type
_entity_poly.pdbx_seq_one_letter_code
_entity_poly.pdbx_strand_id
1 'polypeptide(L)'
;NATKIGACGVGPRDDAAYFWQDMLTVEQNAKSYEWVKSAIFVVCLDMEDPIDYGKTSTVVDKEKDFVLRGHHTLTGHTSSLFGLNRWYDATIQLVVASSGVNGLCIEHSTAEGIVIINMAES
;
A
#
# COMPACT_ATOMS: atom_id res chain seq x y z
N ASN A 1 13.60 -13.72 -8.19
CA ASN A 1 13.45 -12.26 -8.25
C ASN A 1 12.19 -11.96 -9.03
N ALA A 2 11.13 -11.51 -8.36
CA ALA A 2 9.90 -11.10 -9.05
C ALA A 2 9.95 -9.60 -9.34
N THR A 3 9.52 -9.19 -10.53
CA THR A 3 9.41 -7.77 -10.89
C THR A 3 8.33 -7.10 -10.05
N LYS A 4 8.63 -5.95 -9.46
CA LYS A 4 7.73 -5.22 -8.55
C LYS A 4 6.72 -4.38 -9.34
N ILE A 5 5.73 -5.03 -9.97
CA ILE A 5 4.74 -4.38 -10.86
C ILE A 5 3.90 -3.32 -10.14
N GLY A 6 3.63 -3.49 -8.84
CA GLY A 6 2.89 -2.50 -8.03
C GLY A 6 3.50 -1.09 -8.00
N ALA A 7 4.77 -0.95 -8.41
CA ALA A 7 5.43 0.34 -8.61
C ALA A 7 4.70 1.27 -9.59
N CYS A 8 3.88 0.71 -10.50
CA CYS A 8 3.14 1.45 -11.50
C CYS A 8 2.22 2.53 -10.92
N GLY A 9 1.72 2.35 -9.69
CA GLY A 9 0.77 3.28 -9.05
C GLY A 9 1.42 4.36 -8.19
N VAL A 10 2.76 4.39 -8.09
CA VAL A 10 3.48 5.29 -7.15
C VAL A 10 3.81 6.65 -7.77
N GLY A 11 3.94 6.70 -9.11
CA GLY A 11 4.39 7.87 -9.85
C GLY A 11 3.26 8.77 -10.38
N PRO A 12 3.60 9.74 -11.23
CA PRO A 12 2.62 10.56 -11.95
C PRO A 12 1.58 9.70 -12.69
N ARG A 13 0.32 10.16 -12.72
CA ARG A 13 -0.78 9.42 -13.33
C ARG A 13 -0.61 9.23 -14.84
N ASP A 14 0.02 10.18 -15.52
CA ASP A 14 0.31 10.08 -16.96
C ASP A 14 1.31 8.95 -17.24
N ASP A 15 2.37 8.84 -16.43
CA ASP A 15 3.37 7.77 -16.55
C ASP A 15 2.75 6.40 -16.27
N ALA A 16 1.87 6.31 -15.26
CA ALA A 16 1.11 5.10 -14.96
C ALA A 16 0.19 4.69 -16.13
N ALA A 17 -0.43 5.66 -16.80
CA ALA A 17 -1.28 5.41 -17.97
C ALA A 17 -0.49 4.86 -19.15
N TYR A 18 0.66 5.45 -19.48
CA TYR A 18 1.55 4.93 -20.52
C TYR A 18 2.07 3.54 -20.18
N PHE A 19 2.47 3.31 -18.93
CA PHE A 19 2.90 1.98 -18.46
C PHE A 19 1.82 0.92 -18.69
N TRP A 20 0.56 1.20 -18.31
CA TRP A 20 -0.53 0.26 -18.50
C TRP A 20 -0.92 0.07 -19.97
N GLN A 21 -0.82 1.10 -20.80
CA GLN A 21 -1.04 0.98 -22.24
C GLN A 21 -0.13 -0.08 -22.87
N ASP A 22 1.15 -0.11 -22.48
CA ASP A 22 2.12 -1.10 -22.97
C ASP A 22 1.91 -2.47 -22.32
N MET A 23 1.73 -2.51 -20.98
CA MET A 23 1.60 -3.76 -20.24
C MET A 23 0.38 -4.58 -20.66
N LEU A 24 -0.73 -3.92 -21.01
CA LEU A 24 -1.98 -4.57 -21.42
C LEU A 24 -1.94 -5.16 -22.83
N THR A 25 -0.87 -4.92 -23.61
CA THR A 25 -0.66 -5.61 -24.90
C THR A 25 -0.33 -7.09 -24.74
N VAL A 26 0.10 -7.51 -23.54
CA VAL A 26 0.39 -8.91 -23.20
C VAL A 26 -0.85 -9.52 -22.53
N GLU A 27 -1.42 -10.55 -23.14
CA GLU A 27 -2.67 -11.19 -22.68
C GLU A 27 -2.63 -11.61 -21.21
N GLN A 28 -1.53 -12.20 -20.76
CA GLN A 28 -1.37 -12.63 -19.36
C GLN A 28 -1.36 -11.46 -18.38
N ASN A 29 -0.77 -10.32 -18.76
CA ASN A 29 -0.77 -9.11 -17.95
C ASN A 29 -2.18 -8.51 -17.89
N ALA A 30 -2.88 -8.44 -19.01
CA ALA A 30 -4.27 -7.97 -19.07
C ALA A 30 -5.18 -8.80 -18.16
N LYS A 31 -5.07 -10.13 -18.22
CA LYS A 31 -5.82 -11.03 -17.32
C LYS A 31 -5.50 -10.80 -15.84
N SER A 32 -4.22 -10.62 -15.51
CA SER A 32 -3.79 -10.36 -14.13
C SER A 32 -4.27 -8.99 -13.64
N TYR A 33 -4.24 -7.97 -14.50
CA TYR A 33 -4.74 -6.63 -14.23
C TYR A 33 -6.25 -6.63 -13.95
N GLU A 34 -7.05 -7.36 -14.74
CA GLU A 34 -8.49 -7.50 -14.51
C GLU A 34 -8.79 -8.22 -13.18
N TRP A 35 -8.00 -9.22 -12.79
CA TRP A 35 -8.14 -9.84 -11.47
C TRP A 35 -7.89 -8.86 -10.33
N VAL A 36 -6.86 -8.02 -10.44
CA VAL A 36 -6.59 -7.02 -9.39
C VAL A 36 -7.69 -5.95 -9.36
N LYS A 37 -8.17 -5.48 -10.51
CA LYS A 37 -9.27 -4.51 -10.58
C LYS A 37 -10.61 -5.03 -10.07
N SER A 38 -10.86 -6.32 -10.19
CA SER A 38 -12.10 -6.96 -9.69
C SER A 38 -12.00 -7.42 -8.23
N ALA A 39 -10.84 -7.26 -7.59
CA ALA A 39 -10.68 -7.58 -6.18
C ALA A 39 -11.51 -6.65 -5.30
N ILE A 40 -12.08 -7.19 -4.22
CA ILE A 40 -12.86 -6.40 -3.24
C ILE A 40 -11.93 -5.44 -2.47
N PHE A 41 -10.75 -5.93 -2.11
CA PHE A 41 -9.67 -5.18 -1.49
C PHE A 41 -8.33 -5.89 -1.72
N VAL A 42 -7.23 -5.20 -1.47
CA VAL A 42 -5.86 -5.75 -1.54
C VAL A 42 -5.32 -5.92 -0.12
N VAL A 43 -4.56 -6.99 0.11
CA VAL A 43 -3.80 -7.20 1.36
C VAL A 43 -2.31 -7.13 1.05
N CYS A 44 -1.61 -6.21 1.71
CA CYS A 44 -0.17 -6.01 1.62
C CYS A 44 0.50 -6.68 2.83
N LEU A 45 1.10 -7.85 2.61
CA LEU A 45 1.86 -8.57 3.62
C LEU A 45 3.31 -8.08 3.65
N ASP A 46 3.62 -7.19 4.59
CA ASP A 46 4.94 -6.59 4.76
C ASP A 46 5.77 -7.42 5.74
N MET A 47 6.40 -8.46 5.20
CA MET A 47 7.22 -9.39 5.97
C MET A 47 8.67 -8.91 6.06
N GLU A 48 9.40 -9.34 7.09
CA GLU A 48 10.83 -9.04 7.27
C GLU A 48 11.12 -7.55 7.44
N ASP A 49 10.23 -6.85 8.14
CA ASP A 49 10.37 -5.42 8.43
C ASP A 49 11.65 -5.13 9.23
N PRO A 50 12.62 -4.40 8.66
CA PRO A 50 13.90 -4.13 9.32
C PRO A 50 13.81 -2.97 10.32
N ILE A 51 12.69 -2.24 10.38
CA ILE A 51 12.51 -1.09 11.26
C ILE A 51 12.04 -1.58 12.63
N ASP A 52 12.78 -1.20 13.68
CA ASP A 52 12.37 -1.45 15.06
C ASP A 52 11.43 -0.33 15.53
N TYR A 53 10.14 -0.63 15.57
CA TYR A 53 9.07 0.25 16.09
C TYR A 53 9.00 0.20 17.63
N GLY A 54 10.17 0.23 18.26
CA GLY A 54 10.44 -0.28 19.60
C GLY A 54 9.62 0.30 20.76
N LYS A 55 9.74 -0.38 21.91
CA LYS A 55 9.14 -0.03 23.22
C LYS A 55 9.79 1.23 23.78
N THR A 56 9.36 2.38 23.32
CA THR A 56 9.93 3.68 23.68
C THR A 56 9.45 4.19 25.03
N SER A 57 10.38 4.72 25.84
CA SER A 57 10.14 5.15 27.22
C SER A 57 9.80 6.64 27.36
N THR A 58 10.17 7.49 26.39
CA THR A 58 9.86 8.92 26.41
C THR A 58 8.72 9.29 25.46
N VAL A 59 8.08 10.44 25.68
CA VAL A 59 7.00 10.94 24.82
C VAL A 59 7.50 11.24 23.40
N VAL A 60 8.67 11.88 23.27
CA VAL A 60 9.27 12.24 21.97
C VAL A 60 9.56 11.01 21.13
N ASP A 61 10.02 9.93 21.77
CA ASP A 61 10.33 8.69 21.05
C ASP A 61 9.05 7.97 20.58
N LYS A 62 7.94 8.10 21.32
CA LYS A 62 6.63 7.60 20.88
C LYS A 62 6.07 8.37 19.70
N GLU A 63 6.22 9.70 19.67
CA GLU A 63 5.78 10.51 18.53
C GLU A 63 6.53 10.13 17.25
N LYS A 64 7.84 9.90 17.35
CA LYS A 64 8.65 9.41 16.22
C LYS A 64 8.19 8.03 15.76
N ASP A 65 7.89 7.13 16.69
CA ASP A 65 7.34 5.81 16.35
C ASP A 65 6.01 5.93 15.60
N PHE A 66 5.08 6.76 16.06
CA PHE A 66 3.81 6.99 15.35
C PHE A 66 4.00 7.56 13.95
N VAL A 67 4.95 8.48 13.77
CA VAL A 67 5.30 9.02 12.45
C VAL A 67 5.82 7.91 11.54
N LEU A 68 6.72 7.06 12.02
CA LEU A 68 7.25 5.93 11.23
C LEU A 68 6.14 4.93 10.85
N ARG A 69 5.26 4.59 11.79
CA ARG A 69 4.09 3.73 11.53
C ARG A 69 3.16 4.35 10.49
N GLY A 70 2.92 5.65 10.57
CA GLY A 70 2.15 6.40 9.58
C GLY A 70 2.79 6.33 8.19
N HIS A 71 4.10 6.57 8.09
CA HIS A 71 4.84 6.46 6.82
C HIS A 71 4.80 5.04 6.23
N HIS A 72 4.87 4.01 7.07
CA HIS A 72 4.72 2.62 6.63
C HIS A 72 3.36 2.40 5.97
N THR A 73 2.29 2.76 6.66
CA THR A 73 0.92 2.54 6.18
C THR A 73 0.65 3.36 4.93
N LEU A 74 1.08 4.63 4.88
CA LEU A 74 0.80 5.54 3.77
C LEU A 74 1.59 5.22 2.52
N THR A 75 2.90 4.96 2.65
CA THR A 75 3.80 4.89 1.49
C THR A 75 4.66 3.63 1.44
N GLY A 76 4.61 2.77 2.46
CA GLY A 76 5.56 1.66 2.61
C GLY A 76 7.01 2.12 2.82
N HIS A 77 7.20 3.35 3.30
CA HIS A 77 8.47 4.10 3.33
C HIS A 77 9.04 4.41 1.94
N THR A 78 9.83 3.49 1.39
CA THR A 78 10.65 3.68 0.19
C THR A 78 10.51 2.49 -0.75
N SER A 79 11.03 2.64 -1.97
CA SER A 79 11.06 1.55 -2.96
C SER A 79 11.98 0.38 -2.58
N SER A 80 12.95 0.62 -1.71
CA SER A 80 13.85 -0.40 -1.15
C SER A 80 13.22 -1.20 -0.01
N LEU A 81 12.13 -0.69 0.58
CA LEU A 81 11.33 -1.37 1.60
C LEU A 81 10.00 -1.84 0.98
N PHE A 82 8.88 -1.38 1.52
CA PHE A 82 7.54 -1.88 1.19
C PHE A 82 6.75 -1.00 0.22
N GLY A 83 7.30 0.13 -0.22
CA GLY A 83 6.57 1.07 -1.07
C GLY A 83 6.17 0.50 -2.44
N LEU A 84 6.78 -0.62 -2.85
CA LEU A 84 6.43 -1.35 -4.07
C LEU A 84 5.61 -2.62 -3.82
N ASN A 85 5.32 -2.94 -2.56
CA ASN A 85 4.38 -4.00 -2.14
C ASN A 85 2.98 -3.39 -1.92
N ARG A 86 2.52 -2.62 -2.91
CA ARG A 86 1.30 -1.80 -2.86
C ARG A 86 0.60 -1.84 -4.20
N TRP A 87 -0.69 -1.52 -4.19
CA TRP A 87 -1.49 -1.26 -5.38
C TRP A 87 -2.37 -0.02 -5.16
N TYR A 88 -1.79 1.16 -5.38
CA TYR A 88 -2.43 2.45 -5.06
C TYR A 88 -3.71 2.77 -5.85
N ASP A 89 -4.01 1.99 -6.90
CA ASP A 89 -5.28 2.08 -7.63
C ASP A 89 -6.41 1.25 -7.00
N ALA A 90 -6.10 0.45 -5.97
CA ALA A 90 -7.10 -0.29 -5.23
C ALA A 90 -7.79 0.66 -4.24
N THR A 91 -9.13 0.63 -4.22
CA THR A 91 -9.95 1.42 -3.29
C THR A 91 -9.53 1.20 -1.84
N ILE A 92 -9.34 -0.06 -1.43
CA ILE A 92 -8.93 -0.41 -0.06
C ILE A 92 -7.71 -1.32 -0.11
N GLN A 93 -6.65 -0.92 0.59
CA GLN A 93 -5.45 -1.72 0.83
C GLN A 93 -5.26 -1.91 2.34
N LEU A 94 -5.29 -3.16 2.80
CA LEU A 94 -4.96 -3.53 4.18
C LEU A 94 -3.47 -3.84 4.27
N VAL A 95 -2.73 -3.05 5.05
CA VAL A 95 -1.32 -3.29 5.36
C VAL A 95 -1.23 -4.12 6.63
N VAL A 96 -0.50 -5.24 6.56
CA VAL A 96 -0.21 -6.12 7.69
C VAL A 96 1.29 -6.41 7.72
N ALA A 97 1.98 -5.87 8.72
CA ALA A 97 3.43 -6.03 8.84
C ALA A 97 3.83 -7.00 9.97
N SER A 98 4.94 -7.71 9.79
CA SER A 98 5.50 -8.60 10.83
C SER A 98 5.93 -7.83 12.10
N SER A 99 6.18 -6.52 11.99
CA SER A 99 6.46 -5.60 13.09
C SER A 99 5.22 -5.20 13.91
N GLY A 100 4.02 -5.60 13.47
CA GLY A 100 2.74 -5.22 14.05
C GLY A 100 2.24 -3.85 13.59
N VAL A 101 2.89 -3.21 12.62
CA VAL A 101 2.34 -2.03 11.94
C VAL A 101 1.24 -2.49 10.99
N ASN A 102 0.00 -2.19 11.36
CA ASN A 102 -1.18 -2.53 10.58
C ASN A 102 -2.00 -1.28 10.31
N GLY A 103 -2.67 -1.22 9.16
CA GLY A 103 -3.51 -0.08 8.83
C GLY A 103 -4.17 -0.19 7.46
N LEU A 104 -4.89 0.86 7.09
CA LEU A 104 -5.54 0.99 5.79
C LEU A 104 -4.89 2.11 4.98
N CYS A 105 -4.63 1.85 3.70
CA CYS A 105 -4.27 2.85 2.70
C CYS A 105 -5.39 2.86 1.63
N ILE A 106 -5.97 4.02 1.36
CA ILE A 106 -7.24 4.13 0.66
C ILE A 106 -7.13 5.15 -0.46
N GLU A 107 -7.64 4.77 -1.61
CA GLU A 107 -7.77 5.66 -2.75
C GLU A 107 -8.98 6.57 -2.53
N HIS A 108 -8.74 7.88 -2.49
CA HIS A 108 -9.72 8.85 -2.03
C HIS A 108 -10.86 9.15 -3.01
N SER A 109 -10.71 8.87 -4.31
CA SER A 109 -11.75 9.16 -5.30
C SER A 109 -13.00 8.30 -5.15
N THR A 110 -12.89 7.17 -4.44
CA THR A 110 -13.93 6.15 -4.36
C THR A 110 -14.73 6.16 -3.06
N ALA A 111 -14.21 6.74 -1.97
CA ALA A 111 -14.91 6.77 -0.68
C ALA A 111 -14.46 7.94 0.22
N GLU A 112 -15.41 8.49 0.97
CA GLU A 112 -15.17 9.49 2.02
C GLU A 112 -14.76 8.83 3.34
N GLY A 113 -13.90 9.51 4.12
CA GLY A 113 -13.27 8.93 5.31
C GLY A 113 -14.25 8.38 6.37
N ILE A 114 -15.45 8.94 6.49
CA ILE A 114 -16.45 8.47 7.46
C ILE A 114 -16.97 7.06 7.16
N VAL A 115 -17.12 6.70 5.89
CA VAL A 115 -17.60 5.36 5.48
C VAL A 115 -16.55 4.31 5.81
N ILE A 116 -15.29 4.68 5.67
CA ILE A 116 -14.15 3.82 5.98
C ILE A 116 -14.03 3.54 7.47
N ILE A 117 -14.14 4.57 8.32
CA ILE A 117 -14.03 4.39 9.78
C ILE A 117 -15.12 3.44 10.26
N ASN A 118 -16.35 3.60 9.77
CA ASN A 118 -17.44 2.67 10.09
C ASN A 118 -17.12 1.23 9.67
N MET A 119 -16.52 1.02 8.49
CA MET A 119 -16.11 -0.32 8.05
C MET A 119 -15.03 -0.92 8.96
N ALA A 120 -14.09 -0.12 9.46
CA ALA A 120 -12.98 -0.59 10.29
C ALA A 120 -13.38 -0.92 11.74
N GLU A 121 -14.43 -0.27 12.25
CA GLU A 121 -14.91 -0.43 13.64
C GLU A 121 -16.04 -1.47 13.79
N SER A 122 -16.67 -1.90 12.69
CA SER A 122 -17.78 -2.87 12.68
C SER A 122 -17.32 -4.32 12.78
#